data_AF-A0A843U2N8-F1
#
_entry.id   AF-A0A843U2N8-F1
#
_cell.length_a   1.000
_cell.length_b   1.000
_cell.length_c   1.000
_cell.angle_alpha   90.00
_cell.angle_beta   90.00
_cell.angle_gamma   90.00
#
_symmetry.space_group_name_H-M   'P 1'
#
loop_
_entity.id
_entity.type
_entity.pdbx_description
1 polymer ?
#
loop_
_entity_poly.entity_id
_entity_poly.type
_entity_poly.pdbx_seq_one_letter_code
_entity_poly.pdbx_strand_id
1 'polypeptide(L)' 'MSAGGGLRGLLAAAALKGVEEARARIFGHVLNPAGKRSPHKILRKKLFGDQVAQWYPYDIKFDDPLVMAREEKDH' A
#
# COMPACT_ATOMS: atom_id res chain seq x y z
N MET A 1 2.02 15.99 49.18
CA MET A 1 1.98 15.21 47.92
C MET A 1 2.84 15.93 46.89
N SER A 2 3.97 15.35 46.47
CA SER A 2 4.99 16.05 45.68
C SER A 2 4.55 16.22 44.22
N ALA A 3 4.44 17.47 43.76
CA ALA A 3 4.08 17.86 42.40
C ALA A 3 5.10 17.41 41.32
N GLY A 4 6.29 16.93 41.71
CA GLY A 4 7.38 16.59 40.78
C GLY A 4 7.18 15.27 40.01
N GLY A 5 6.38 14.33 40.51
CA GLY A 5 6.13 13.05 39.84
C GLY A 5 5.27 13.21 38.58
N GLY A 6 4.25 14.07 38.63
CA GLY A 6 3.36 14.34 37.50
C GLY A 6 4.07 15.05 36.34
N LEU A 7 4.91 16.05 36.64
CA LEU A 7 5.68 16.78 35.62
C LEU A 7 6.66 15.85 34.88
N ARG A 8 7.36 14.97 35.60
CA ARG A 8 8.27 13.98 34.97
C ARG A 8 7.52 13.03 34.04
N GLY A 9 6.33 12.58 34.42
CA GLY A 9 5.47 11.74 33.57
C GLY A 9 5.03 12.45 32.28
N LEU A 10 4.66 13.72 32.36
CA LEU A 10 4.28 14.53 31.20
C LEU A 10 5.45 14.72 30.23
N LEU A 11 6.65 15.01 30.74
CA LEU A 11 7.87 15.14 29.93
C LEU A 11 8.23 13.82 29.22
N ALA A 12 8.14 12.70 29.93
CA ALA A 12 8.38 11.38 29.35
C ALA A 12 7.37 11.06 28.23
N ALA A 13 6.08 11.36 28.45
CA ALA A 13 5.04 11.15 27.44
C ALA A 13 5.26 12.03 26.18
N ALA A 14 5.69 13.28 26.36
CA ALA A 14 6.03 14.16 25.24
C ALA A 14 7.25 13.65 24.45
N ALA A 15 8.29 13.18 25.14
CA ALA A 15 9.47 12.61 24.50
C ALA A 15 9.13 11.37 23.66
N LEU A 16 8.32 10.46 24.19
CA LEU A 16 7.89 9.26 23.46
C LEU A 16 7.07 9.60 22.21
N LYS A 17 6.18 10.60 22.29
CA LYS A 17 5.44 11.09 21.11
C LYS A 17 6.39 11.63 20.04
N GLY A 18 7.39 12.41 20.43
CA GLY A 18 8.40 12.94 19.51
C GLY A 18 9.21 11.84 18.81
N VAL A 19 9.54 10.76 19.52
CA VAL A 19 10.23 9.59 18.94
C VAL A 19 9.36 8.89 17.90
N GLU A 20 8.07 8.66 18.20
CA GLU A 20 7.16 8.04 17.23
C GLU A 20 6.93 8.91 15.98
N GLU A 21 6.87 10.24 16.14
CA GLU A 21 6.80 11.17 15.02
C GLU A 21 8.08 11.14 14.18
N ALA A 22 9.26 11.12 14.81
CA ALA A 22 10.54 11.03 14.11
C ALA A 22 10.65 9.71 13.34
N ARG A 23 10.26 8.59 13.95
CA ARG A 23 10.19 7.28 13.31
C ARG A 23 9.25 7.30 12.10
N ALA A 24 8.07 7.89 12.25
CA ALA A 24 7.10 8.01 11.16
C ALA A 24 7.67 8.79 9.97
N ARG A 25 8.41 9.88 10.23
CA ARG A 25 9.08 10.67 9.19
C ARG A 25 10.23 9.92 8.51
N ILE A 26 11.07 9.23 9.28
CA ILE A 26 12.24 8.50 8.75
C ILE A 26 11.80 7.33 7.86
N PHE A 27 10.83 6.54 8.31
CA PHE A 27 10.42 5.31 7.62
C PHE A 27 9.18 5.49 6.73
N GLY A 28 8.66 6.71 6.59
CA GLY A 28 7.47 7.00 5.80
C GLY A 28 6.19 6.34 6.35
N HIS A 29 6.10 6.13 7.66
CA HIS A 29 4.87 5.63 8.27
C HIS A 29 3.86 6.77 8.47
N VAL A 30 2.58 6.48 8.26
CA VAL A 30 1.49 7.43 8.51
C VAL A 30 1.07 7.34 9.98
N LEU A 31 1.23 8.44 10.72
CA LEU A 31 0.83 8.55 12.13
C LEU A 31 -0.59 9.12 12.25
N ASN A 32 -1.45 8.46 13.03
CA ASN A 32 -2.85 8.86 13.23
C ASN A 32 -3.17 8.90 14.73
N PRO A 33 -2.88 10.02 15.42
CA PRO A 33 -3.02 10.09 16.87
C PRO A 33 -4.49 10.06 17.32
N ALA A 34 -5.42 10.43 16.44
CA ALA A 34 -6.86 10.39 16.69
C ALA A 34 -7.47 8.99 16.53
N GLY A 35 -6.73 8.03 15.96
CA GLY A 35 -7.20 6.64 15.74
C GLY A 35 -8.41 6.49 14.80
N LYS A 36 -8.84 7.56 14.14
CA LYS A 36 -10.00 7.55 13.23
C LYS A 36 -9.70 6.71 11.98
N ARG A 37 -10.72 6.14 11.35
CA ARG A 37 -10.53 5.41 10.09
C ARG A 37 -9.97 6.36 9.03
N SER A 38 -8.81 6.02 8.46
CA SER A 38 -8.21 6.71 7.33
C SER A 38 -8.19 5.80 6.09
N PRO A 39 -8.12 6.38 4.87
CA PRO A 39 -8.04 5.60 3.62
C PRO A 39 -6.75 4.78 3.47
N HIS A 40 -5.79 4.90 4.40
CA HIS A 40 -4.48 4.27 4.34
C HIS A 40 -4.53 2.73 4.17
N LYS A 41 -5.60 2.06 4.65
CA LYS A 41 -5.78 0.62 4.43
C LYS A 41 -6.15 0.26 2.99
N ILE A 42 -6.83 1.15 2.27
CA ILE A 42 -7.17 0.93 0.86
C ILE A 42 -5.91 1.15 0.01
N LEU A 43 -5.20 2.25 0.26
CA LEU A 43 -4.02 2.66 -0.51
C LEU A 43 -2.82 1.71 -0.39
N ARG A 44 -2.68 0.99 0.74
CA ARG A 44 -1.58 0.03 0.93
C ARG A 44 -1.79 -1.32 0.21
N LYS A 45 -2.98 -1.57 -0.33
CA LYS A 45 -3.23 -2.80 -1.09
C LYS A 45 -2.53 -2.65 -2.43
N LYS A 46 -1.71 -3.65 -2.80
CA LYS A 46 -1.15 -3.70 -4.16
C LYS A 46 -2.31 -3.80 -5.16
N LEU A 47 -2.25 -3.02 -6.23
CA LEU A 47 -3.18 -3.15 -7.33
C LEU A 47 -2.98 -4.52 -7.98
N PHE A 48 -4.08 -5.24 -8.20
CA PHE A 48 -4.09 -6.60 -8.75
C PHE A 48 -4.90 -6.68 -10.06
N GLY A 49 -5.30 -5.52 -10.60
CA GLY A 49 -6.11 -5.43 -11.82
C GLY A 49 -5.44 -6.09 -13.02
N ASP A 50 -4.16 -5.79 -13.26
CA ASP A 50 -3.40 -6.35 -14.39
C ASP A 50 -3.28 -7.88 -14.30
N GLN A 51 -3.04 -8.41 -13.10
CA GLN A 51 -2.97 -9.85 -12.86
C GLN A 51 -4.31 -10.54 -13.12
N VAL A 52 -5.42 -9.88 -12.77
CA VAL A 52 -6.77 -10.40 -13.03
C VAL A 52 -7.14 -10.27 -14.50
N ALA A 53 -6.73 -9.20 -15.18
CA ALA A 53 -6.99 -9.00 -16.60
C ALA A 53 -6.26 -10.06 -17.47
N GLN A 54 -5.09 -10.50 -17.04
CA GLN A 54 -4.30 -11.57 -17.68
C GLN A 54 -4.83 -12.99 -17.38
N TRP A 55 -6.11 -13.14 -17.04
CA TRP A 55 -6.72 -14.43 -16.74
C TRP A 55 -6.59 -15.43 -17.90
N TYR A 56 -6.76 -14.95 -19.13
CA TYR A 56 -6.53 -15.74 -20.32
C TYR A 56 -5.13 -15.44 -20.87
N PRO A 57 -4.29 -16.47 -21.08
CA PRO A 57 -2.98 -16.28 -21.67
C PRO A 57 -3.12 -15.84 -23.13
N TYR A 58 -2.09 -15.14 -23.61
CA TYR A 58 -2.01 -14.76 -25.02
C TYR A 58 -1.88 -16.00 -25.90
N ASP A 59 -2.68 -16.08 -26.96
CA ASP A 59 -2.54 -17.13 -27.98
C ASP A 59 -1.49 -16.70 -29.00
N ILE A 60 -0.40 -17.46 -29.06
CA ILE A 60 0.74 -17.17 -29.95
C ILE A 60 0.37 -17.28 -31.44
N LYS A 61 -0.75 -17.92 -31.77
CA LYS A 61 -1.22 -18.04 -33.15
C LYS A 61 -1.53 -16.69 -33.80
N PHE A 62 -1.88 -15.68 -32.99
CA PHE A 62 -2.10 -14.32 -33.48
C PHE A 62 -0.81 -13.66 -33.99
N ASP A 63 0.37 -14.17 -33.63
CA ASP A 63 1.66 -13.63 -34.10
C ASP A 63 2.11 -14.23 -35.44
N ASP A 64 1.62 -15.42 -35.83
CA ASP A 64 2.02 -16.08 -37.07
C ASP A 64 1.08 -15.68 -38.23
N PRO A 65 1.55 -14.85 -39.18
CA PRO A 65 0.71 -14.38 -40.28
C PRO A 65 0.22 -15.52 -41.20
N LEU A 66 0.92 -16.66 -41.25
CA LEU A 66 0.49 -17.80 -42.08
C LEU A 66 -0.64 -18.59 -41.41
N VAL A 67 -0.65 -18.66 -40.08
CA VAL A 67 -1.71 -19.33 -39.31
C VAL A 67 -2.97 -18.47 -39.34
N MET A 68 -2.85 -17.17 -39.09
CA MET A 68 -3.95 -16.21 -39.20
C MET A 68 -4.61 -16.24 -40.59
N ALA A 69 -3.81 -16.18 -41.66
CA ALA A 69 -4.32 -16.19 -43.04
C ALA A 69 -4.93 -17.54 -43.47
N ARG A 70 -4.70 -18.63 -42.74
CA ARG A 70 -5.39 -19.91 -42.94
C ARG A 70 -6.72 -19.92 -42.21
N GLU A 71 -6.73 -19.55 -40.93
CA GLU A 71 -7.96 -19.50 -40.13
C GLU A 71 -8.99 -18.53 -40.72
N GLU A 72 -8.58 -17.40 -41.31
CA GLU A 72 -9.47 -16.48 -42.04
C GLU A 72 -10.04 -17.02 -43.36
N LYS A 73 -9.38 -18.00 -44.00
CA LYS A 73 -9.85 -18.61 -45.26
C LYS A 73 -10.79 -19.79 -45.04
N ASP A 74 -10.62 -20.48 -43.94
CA ASP A 74 -11.41 -21.66 -43.57
C ASP A 74 -12.74 -21.26 -42.87
N HIS A 75 -12.87 -19.99 -42.46
CA HIS A 75 -14.07 -19.37 -41.91
C HIS A 75 -14.95 -18.69 -42.98
#